data_AF-A0A519JUU1-F1
#
_entry.id   AF-A0A519JUU1-F1
#
_cell.length_a   1.000
_cell.length_b   1.000
_cell.length_c   1.000
_cell.angle_alpha   90.00
_cell.angle_beta   90.00
_cell.angle_gamma   90.00
#
_symmetry.space_group_name_H-M   'P 1'
#
loop_
_entity.id
_entity.type
_entity.pdbx_description
1 polymer ?
#
loop_
_entity_poly.entity_id
_entity_poly.type
_entity_poly.pdbx_seq_one_letter_code
_entity_poly.pdbx_strand_id
1 'polypeptide(L)'
;MNEIADYFSAIPSSHRALIIAGGIAFFWLFEAAAPLSKLSYRKWHHAGINIFFTFTTIVVNFILAFLLLMTANWTDENRFGILHWLPAMPLWLDAIVGLLLLDLIGAYFAHVVQHKTKLLWRFHLIHHTDTWIDATSANRHHPGESVVRFLFTT
;
A
#
# COMPACT_ATOMS: atom_id res chain seq x y z
N MET A 1 15.82 -17.50 -9.29
CA MET A 1 15.06 -17.14 -8.07
C MET A 1 15.97 -16.71 -6.95
N ASN A 2 17.06 -17.45 -6.67
CA ASN A 2 18.02 -17.08 -5.62
C ASN A 2 18.58 -15.65 -5.81
N GLU A 3 19.07 -15.28 -6.99
CA GLU A 3 19.57 -13.91 -7.24
C GLU A 3 18.52 -12.81 -7.01
N ILE A 4 17.27 -13.08 -7.37
CA ILE A 4 16.15 -12.15 -7.16
C ILE A 4 15.86 -12.03 -5.65
N ALA A 5 15.80 -13.17 -4.95
CA ALA A 5 15.60 -13.22 -3.51
C ALA A 5 16.73 -12.51 -2.76
N ASP A 6 17.98 -12.75 -3.14
CA ASP A 6 19.17 -12.13 -2.54
C ASP A 6 19.14 -10.61 -2.73
N TYR A 7 18.78 -10.14 -3.93
CA TYR A 7 18.62 -8.72 -4.19
C TYR A 7 17.53 -8.09 -3.32
N PHE A 8 16.34 -8.70 -3.23
CA PHE A 8 15.23 -8.12 -2.45
C PHE A 8 15.46 -8.20 -0.94
N SER A 9 16.19 -9.20 -0.45
CA SER A 9 16.61 -9.31 0.95
C SER A 9 17.57 -8.17 1.37
N ALA A 10 18.37 -7.67 0.43
CA ALA A 10 19.38 -6.63 0.68
C ALA A 10 19.14 -5.33 -0.12
N ILE A 11 17.93 -5.12 -0.64
CA ILE A 11 17.67 -4.02 -1.58
C ILE A 11 18.00 -2.66 -0.96
N PRO A 12 18.88 -1.84 -1.58
CA PRO A 12 19.24 -0.53 -1.06
C PRO A 12 18.04 0.39 -0.88
N SER A 13 18.04 1.21 0.17
CA SER A 13 16.96 2.18 0.41
C SER A 13 16.77 3.16 -0.75
N SER A 14 17.84 3.50 -1.47
CA SER A 14 17.79 4.32 -2.69
C SER A 14 16.97 3.66 -3.80
N HIS A 15 17.09 2.35 -4.00
CA HIS A 15 16.32 1.62 -5.00
C HIS A 15 14.84 1.55 -4.60
N ARG A 16 14.54 1.31 -3.31
CA ARG A 16 13.17 1.35 -2.79
C ARG A 16 12.52 2.72 -3.04
N ALA A 17 13.24 3.78 -2.69
CA ALA A 17 12.78 5.15 -2.91
C ALA A 17 12.58 5.46 -4.40
N LEU A 18 13.51 5.00 -5.26
CA LEU A 18 13.42 5.18 -6.71
C LEU A 18 12.21 4.46 -7.31
N ILE A 19 11.89 3.23 -6.87
CA ILE A 19 10.71 2.50 -7.34
C ILE A 19 9.43 3.26 -6.98
N ILE A 20 9.32 3.74 -5.74
CA ILE A 20 8.12 4.44 -5.26
C ILE A 20 7.98 5.83 -5.92
N ALA A 21 8.99 6.68 -5.75
CA ALA A 21 8.94 8.05 -6.25
C ALA A 21 9.00 8.10 -7.78
N GLY A 22 9.82 7.25 -8.40
CA GLY A 22 9.94 7.13 -9.84
C GLY A 22 8.68 6.62 -10.50
N GLY A 23 7.98 5.65 -9.88
CA GLY A 23 6.68 5.18 -10.37
C GLY A 23 5.63 6.29 -10.40
N ILE A 24 5.48 7.03 -9.30
CA ILE A 24 4.55 8.17 -9.22
C ILE A 24 4.93 9.25 -10.24
N ALA A 25 6.21 9.62 -10.31
CA ALA A 25 6.68 10.63 -11.25
C ALA A 25 6.45 10.21 -12.71
N PHE A 26 6.71 8.95 -13.04
CA PHE A 26 6.46 8.40 -14.36
C PHE A 26 4.99 8.49 -14.74
N PHE A 27 4.07 8.02 -13.90
CA PHE A 27 2.64 8.06 -14.21
C PHE A 27 2.08 9.50 -14.27
N TRP A 28 2.59 10.40 -13.43
CA TRP A 28 2.24 11.82 -13.51
C TRP A 28 2.69 12.44 -14.84
N LEU A 29 3.94 12.22 -15.25
CA LEU A 29 4.47 12.72 -16.53
C LEU A 29 3.73 12.10 -17.72
N PHE A 30 3.44 10.80 -17.64
CA PHE A 30 2.68 10.09 -18.66
C PHE A 30 1.27 10.67 -18.83
N GLU A 31 0.56 10.90 -17.72
CA GLU A 31 -0.77 11.53 -17.75
C GLU A 31 -0.71 12.96 -18.29
N ALA A 32 0.35 13.72 -17.97
CA ALA A 32 0.53 15.07 -18.51
C ALA A 32 0.79 15.07 -20.03
N ALA A 33 1.51 14.09 -20.55
CA ALA A 33 1.82 13.95 -21.97
C ALA A 33 0.63 13.38 -22.77
N ALA A 34 -0.15 12.47 -22.18
CA ALA A 34 -1.26 11.77 -22.82
C ALA A 34 -2.51 11.75 -21.91
N PRO A 35 -3.18 12.90 -21.69
CA PRO A 35 -4.33 12.97 -20.81
C PRO A 35 -5.54 12.25 -21.41
N LEU A 36 -6.16 11.36 -20.63
CA LEU A 36 -7.36 10.62 -21.04
C LEU A 36 -8.60 11.55 -21.19
N SER A 37 -8.65 12.63 -20.42
CA SER A 37 -9.76 13.58 -20.45
C SER A 37 -9.28 15.03 -20.29
N LYS A 38 -10.08 15.99 -20.77
CA LYS A 38 -9.79 17.41 -20.58
C LYS A 38 -9.97 17.78 -19.10
N LEU A 39 -8.86 17.95 -18.39
CA LEU A 39 -8.83 18.39 -16.99
C LEU A 39 -9.24 19.88 -16.95
N SER A 40 -10.46 20.19 -16.51
CA SER A 40 -10.98 21.58 -16.43
C SER A 40 -10.86 22.21 -15.04
N TYR A 41 -10.14 21.56 -14.11
CA TYR A 41 -9.98 21.99 -12.73
C TYR A 41 -8.60 22.60 -12.44
N ARG A 42 -8.47 23.21 -11.26
CA ARG A 42 -7.19 23.78 -10.77
C ARG A 42 -6.25 22.65 -10.31
N LYS A 43 -5.49 22.06 -11.24
CA LYS A 43 -4.63 20.88 -11.02
C LYS A 43 -3.73 20.99 -9.77
N TRP A 44 -3.04 22.12 -9.59
CA TRP A 44 -2.14 22.32 -8.45
C TRP A 44 -2.86 22.39 -7.09
N HIS A 45 -4.07 22.93 -7.05
CA HIS A 45 -4.83 23.00 -5.80
C HIS A 45 -5.33 21.60 -5.39
N HIS A 46 -5.88 20.85 -6.35
CA HIS A 46 -6.33 19.47 -6.14
C HIS A 46 -5.16 18.56 -5.75
N ALA A 47 -4.05 18.61 -6.50
CA ALA A 47 -2.83 17.86 -6.18
C ALA A 47 -2.28 18.20 -4.79
N GLY A 48 -2.33 19.46 -4.36
CA GLY A 48 -1.88 19.87 -3.02
C GLY A 48 -2.65 19.18 -1.88
N ILE A 49 -3.98 19.06 -2.02
CA ILE A 49 -4.83 18.34 -1.05
C ILE A 49 -4.48 16.85 -1.04
N ASN A 50 -4.33 16.25 -2.22
CA ASN A 50 -4.03 14.82 -2.34
C ASN A 50 -2.63 14.49 -1.80
N ILE A 51 -1.63 15.31 -2.12
CA ILE A 51 -0.26 15.19 -1.59
C ILE A 51 -0.26 15.33 -0.07
N PHE A 52 -1.05 16.24 0.51
CA PHE A 52 -1.17 16.33 1.96
C PHE A 52 -1.63 15.01 2.59
N PHE A 53 -2.71 14.41 2.07
CA PHE A 53 -3.19 13.11 2.55
C PHE A 53 -2.15 12.00 2.34
N THR A 54 -1.57 11.91 1.14
CA THR A 54 -0.50 10.95 0.82
C THR A 54 0.67 11.09 1.79
N PHE A 55 1.10 12.31 2.10
CA PHE A 55 2.16 12.56 3.07
C PHE A 55 1.78 12.06 4.47
N THR A 56 0.56 12.33 4.95
CA THR A 56 0.11 11.80 6.24
C THR A 56 0.11 10.27 6.27
N THR A 57 -0.33 9.62 5.20
CA THR A 57 -0.29 8.17 5.03
C THR A 57 1.14 7.64 5.03
N ILE A 58 2.08 8.31 4.35
CA ILE A 58 3.51 7.94 4.35
C ILE A 58 4.07 7.98 5.77
N VAL A 59 3.81 9.05 6.53
CA VAL A 59 4.30 9.19 7.90
C VAL A 59 3.77 8.07 8.80
N VAL A 60 2.46 7.80 8.73
CA VAL A 60 1.83 6.73 9.53
C VAL A 60 2.37 5.36 9.10
N ASN A 61 2.42 5.07 7.81
CA ASN A 61 2.94 3.79 7.30
C ASN A 61 4.41 3.60 7.64
N PHE A 62 5.22 4.65 7.67
CA PHE A 62 6.62 4.56 8.06
C PHE A 62 6.78 4.13 9.52
N ILE A 63 5.95 4.66 10.43
CA ILE A 63 5.93 4.23 11.83
C ILE A 63 5.45 2.78 11.93
N LEU A 64 4.36 2.44 11.24
CA LEU A 64 3.80 1.09 11.24
C LEU A 64 4.74 0.05 10.60
N ALA A 65 5.60 0.43 9.67
CA ALA A 65 6.55 -0.48 9.02
C ALA A 65 7.52 -1.13 10.03
N PHE A 66 7.92 -0.41 11.09
CA PHE A 66 8.74 -0.99 12.16
C PHE A 66 7.95 -2.07 12.92
N LEU A 67 6.69 -1.80 13.24
CA LEU A 67 5.83 -2.79 13.90
C LEU A 67 5.59 -4.00 13.00
N LEU A 68 5.37 -3.79 11.69
CA LEU A 68 5.24 -4.89 10.73
C LEU A 68 6.48 -5.78 10.72
N LEU A 69 7.67 -5.18 10.69
CA LEU A 69 8.94 -5.93 10.72
C LEU A 69 9.09 -6.71 12.02
N MET A 70 8.76 -6.10 13.16
CA MET A 70 8.79 -6.78 14.46
C MET A 70 7.81 -7.96 14.52
N THR A 71 6.58 -7.78 14.03
CA THR A 71 5.58 -8.86 13.95
C THR A 71 6.05 -9.96 13.02
N ALA A 72 6.60 -9.63 11.84
CA ALA A 72 7.12 -10.61 10.89
C ALA A 72 8.26 -11.46 11.48
N ASN A 73 9.22 -10.82 12.16
CA ASN A 73 10.30 -11.53 12.85
C ASN A 73 9.75 -12.43 13.96
N TRP A 74 8.81 -11.92 14.77
CA TRP A 74 8.19 -12.69 15.84
C TRP A 74 7.42 -13.91 15.30
N THR A 75 6.68 -13.76 14.18
CA THR A 75 5.97 -14.87 13.54
C THR A 75 6.92 -15.95 13.04
N ASP A 76 8.09 -15.58 12.49
CA ASP A 76 9.09 -16.54 12.02
C ASP A 76 9.77 -17.27 13.18
N GLU A 77 10.23 -16.51 14.20
CA GLU A 77 10.87 -17.05 15.40
C GLU A 77 9.96 -18.03 16.16
N ASN A 78 8.66 -17.72 16.25
CA ASN A 78 7.67 -18.54 16.96
C ASN A 78 6.96 -19.53 16.05
N ARG A 79 7.31 -19.59 14.75
CA ARG A 79 6.68 -20.46 13.75
C ARG A 79 5.15 -20.31 13.73
N PHE A 80 4.67 -19.08 13.88
CA PHE A 80 3.26 -18.74 14.00
C PHE A 80 2.72 -18.11 12.72
N GLY A 81 1.57 -18.58 12.24
CA GLY A 81 0.87 -18.03 11.09
C GLY A 81 0.64 -19.05 9.98
N ILE A 82 -0.27 -18.72 9.06
CA ILE A 82 -0.78 -19.66 8.03
C ILE A 82 0.36 -20.27 7.22
N LEU A 83 1.35 -19.47 6.79
CA LEU A 83 2.48 -19.97 6.01
C LEU A 83 3.36 -20.96 6.79
N HIS A 84 3.51 -20.79 8.10
CA HIS A 84 4.28 -21.73 8.93
C HIS A 84 3.53 -23.02 9.26
N TRP A 85 2.18 -22.99 9.22
CA TRP A 85 1.33 -24.17 9.44
C TRP A 85 1.17 -25.04 8.20
N LEU A 86 1.45 -24.50 7.01
CA LEU A 86 1.47 -25.27 5.77
C LEU A 86 2.73 -26.16 5.70
N PRO A 87 2.68 -27.26 4.93
CA PRO A 87 3.86 -28.07 4.65
C PRO A 87 4.96 -27.25 3.99
N ALA A 88 6.22 -27.69 4.09
CA ALA A 88 7.33 -27.05 3.42
C ALA A 88 7.11 -27.00 1.89
N MET A 89 7.24 -25.82 1.30
CA MET A 89 7.05 -25.56 -0.12
C MET A 89 8.30 -24.91 -0.73
N PRO A 90 8.46 -24.97 -2.06
CA PRO A 90 9.46 -24.15 -2.74
C PRO A 90 9.15 -22.66 -2.56
N LEU A 91 10.18 -21.83 -2.44
CA LEU A 91 10.06 -20.39 -2.17
C LEU A 91 9.09 -19.64 -3.10
N TRP A 92 9.03 -19.98 -4.39
CA TRP A 92 8.10 -19.31 -5.32
C TRP A 92 6.64 -19.57 -4.95
N LEU A 93 6.33 -20.78 -4.46
CA LEU A 93 4.98 -21.15 -4.09
C LEU A 93 4.61 -20.51 -2.76
N ASP A 94 5.53 -20.49 -1.77
CA ASP A 94 5.35 -19.72 -0.53
C ASP A 94 5.08 -18.23 -0.82
N ALA A 95 5.83 -17.62 -1.75
CA ALA A 95 5.64 -16.23 -2.13
C ALA A 95 4.28 -15.98 -2.79
N ILE A 96 3.82 -16.88 -3.67
CA ILE A 96 2.48 -16.77 -4.29
C ILE A 96 1.39 -16.92 -3.25
N VAL A 97 1.46 -17.94 -2.38
CA VAL A 97 0.46 -18.15 -1.32
C VAL A 97 0.44 -16.97 -0.36
N GLY A 98 1.60 -16.48 0.06
CA GLY A 98 1.74 -15.28 0.88
C GLY A 98 1.13 -14.04 0.23
N LEU A 99 1.41 -13.81 -1.06
CA LEU A 99 0.81 -12.71 -1.83
C LEU A 99 -0.72 -12.81 -1.88
N LEU A 100 -1.27 -14.00 -2.14
CA LEU A 100 -2.72 -14.21 -2.20
C LEU A 100 -3.39 -14.03 -0.83
N LEU A 101 -2.75 -14.45 0.25
CA LEU A 101 -3.25 -14.24 1.61
C LEU A 101 -3.21 -12.75 1.99
N LEU A 102 -2.13 -12.04 1.66
CA LEU A 102 -2.01 -10.60 1.87
C LEU A 102 -3.05 -9.82 1.06
N ASP A 103 -3.30 -10.21 -0.19
CA ASP A 103 -4.35 -9.61 -1.01
C ASP A 103 -5.74 -9.88 -0.42
N LEU A 104 -6.07 -11.12 -0.11
CA LEU A 104 -7.40 -11.49 0.39
C LEU A 104 -7.69 -10.85 1.77
N ILE A 105 -6.75 -10.90 2.70
CA ILE A 105 -6.95 -10.45 4.08
C ILE A 105 -6.57 -8.98 4.24
N GLY A 106 -5.33 -8.63 3.91
CA GLY A 106 -4.76 -7.30 4.11
C GLY A 106 -5.34 -6.23 3.18
N ALA A 107 -5.71 -6.59 1.95
CA ALA A 107 -6.30 -5.65 0.99
C ALA A 107 -7.82 -5.79 0.88
N TYR A 108 -8.32 -6.95 0.44
CA TYR A 108 -9.73 -7.15 0.10
C TYR A 108 -10.64 -7.09 1.33
N PHE A 109 -10.39 -7.88 2.37
CA PHE A 109 -11.24 -7.84 3.57
C PHE A 109 -11.12 -6.53 4.34
N ALA A 110 -9.92 -5.96 4.47
CA ALA A 110 -9.76 -4.62 5.04
C ALA A 110 -10.66 -3.61 4.32
N HIS A 111 -10.64 -3.61 2.98
CA HIS A 111 -11.45 -2.73 2.15
C HIS A 111 -12.96 -2.97 2.31
N VAL A 112 -13.40 -4.23 2.28
CA VAL A 112 -14.81 -4.59 2.49
C VAL A 112 -15.29 -4.12 3.85
N VAL A 113 -14.53 -4.37 4.92
CA VAL A 113 -14.87 -3.95 6.28
C VAL A 113 -14.95 -2.43 6.38
N GLN A 114 -14.02 -1.71 5.75
CA GLN A 114 -14.07 -0.25 5.68
C GLN A 114 -15.32 0.28 4.96
N HIS A 115 -15.78 -0.39 3.91
CA HIS A 115 -17.03 -0.05 3.22
C HIS A 115 -18.30 -0.39 4.01
N LYS A 116 -18.28 -1.48 4.78
CA LYS A 116 -19.47 -2.02 5.46
C LYS A 116 -19.67 -1.45 6.86
N THR A 117 -18.62 -0.95 7.51
CA THR A 117 -18.70 -0.38 8.86
C THR A 117 -18.83 1.14 8.83
N LYS A 118 -19.93 1.69 9.35
CA LYS A 118 -20.23 3.13 9.31
C LYS A 118 -19.09 4.03 9.82
N LEU A 119 -18.39 3.64 10.89
CA LEU A 119 -17.26 4.40 11.43
C LEU A 119 -16.07 4.39 10.45
N LEU A 120 -15.68 3.20 9.98
CA LEU A 120 -14.52 3.02 9.10
C LEU A 120 -14.76 3.61 7.71
N TRP A 121 -16.02 3.60 7.26
CA TRP A 121 -16.44 4.28 6.04
C TRP A 121 -16.12 5.77 6.09
N ARG A 122 -16.20 6.43 7.25
CA ARG A 122 -15.86 7.87 7.35
C ARG A 122 -14.38 8.15 7.06
N PHE A 123 -13.49 7.22 7.41
CA PHE A 123 -12.08 7.32 7.02
C PHE A 123 -11.93 7.05 5.52
N HIS A 124 -12.54 5.98 5.03
CA HIS A 124 -12.42 5.57 3.64
C HIS A 124 -13.13 6.51 2.65
N LEU A 125 -14.08 7.31 3.11
CA LEU A 125 -14.80 8.30 2.33
C LEU A 125 -13.85 9.33 1.70
N ILE A 126 -12.71 9.63 2.33
CA ILE A 126 -11.70 10.52 1.73
C ILE A 126 -11.16 9.92 0.43
N HIS A 127 -10.98 8.62 0.33
CA HIS A 127 -10.59 8.00 -0.94
C HIS A 127 -11.72 8.14 -2.00
N HIS A 128 -12.97 7.91 -1.61
CA HIS A 128 -14.12 7.88 -2.53
C HIS A 128 -14.73 9.24 -2.91
N THR A 129 -14.29 10.33 -2.29
CA THR A 129 -14.87 11.67 -2.51
C THR A 129 -13.96 12.59 -3.33
N ASP A 130 -12.96 12.02 -4.01
CA ASP A 130 -12.22 12.83 -4.98
C ASP A 130 -13.14 13.22 -6.15
N THR A 131 -13.13 14.50 -6.49
CA THR A 131 -14.01 15.08 -7.53
C THR A 131 -13.36 15.05 -8.90
N TRP A 132 -12.04 14.84 -8.96
CA TRP A 132 -11.24 14.75 -10.17
C TRP A 132 -10.31 13.56 -10.04
N ILE A 133 -10.31 12.68 -11.03
CA ILE A 133 -9.44 11.50 -11.02
C ILE A 133 -8.19 11.83 -11.83
N ASP A 134 -7.05 11.89 -11.13
CA ASP A 134 -5.74 12.02 -11.73
C ASP A 134 -4.69 11.15 -10.99
N ALA A 135 -3.44 11.22 -11.42
CA ALA A 135 -2.33 10.47 -10.85
C ALA A 135 -2.16 10.62 -9.32
N THR A 136 -2.70 11.68 -8.72
CA THR A 136 -2.62 11.93 -7.27
C THR A 136 -3.79 11.34 -6.48
N SER A 137 -4.90 10.99 -7.14
CA SER A 137 -6.12 10.50 -6.48
C SER A 137 -5.94 9.15 -5.81
N ALA A 138 -5.11 8.27 -6.40
CA ALA A 138 -4.94 6.89 -5.93
C ALA A 138 -4.46 6.81 -4.47
N ASN A 139 -3.60 7.73 -4.04
CA ASN A 139 -2.99 7.72 -2.70
C ASN A 139 -3.66 8.72 -1.73
N ARG A 140 -4.86 9.22 -2.06
CA ARG A 140 -5.64 10.12 -1.20
C ARG A 140 -6.38 9.33 -0.12
N HIS A 141 -5.67 8.88 0.90
CA HIS A 141 -6.27 8.13 2.02
C HIS A 141 -6.27 8.93 3.32
N HIS A 142 -7.25 8.64 4.18
CA HIS A 142 -7.20 9.11 5.55
C HIS A 142 -6.13 8.32 6.33
N PRO A 143 -5.32 8.94 7.21
CA PRO A 143 -4.28 8.21 7.96
C PRO A 143 -4.84 7.07 8.83
N GLY A 144 -6.08 7.19 9.31
CA GLY A 144 -6.77 6.11 10.03
C GLY A 144 -7.05 4.86 9.18
N GLU A 145 -7.12 4.97 7.86
CA GLU A 145 -7.23 3.80 6.97
C GLU A 145 -5.96 2.94 7.03
N SER A 146 -4.78 3.55 7.14
CA SER A 146 -3.51 2.82 7.31
C SER A 146 -3.52 1.95 8.55
N VAL A 147 -4.04 2.45 9.67
CA VAL A 147 -4.13 1.69 10.93
C VAL A 147 -5.06 0.49 10.77
N VAL A 148 -6.21 0.68 10.12
CA VAL A 148 -7.15 -0.43 9.86
C VAL A 148 -6.52 -1.48 8.96
N ARG A 149 -5.92 -1.09 7.83
CA ARG A 149 -5.25 -2.02 6.91
C ARG A 149 -4.09 -2.76 7.59
N PHE A 150 -3.35 -2.07 8.44
CA PHE A 150 -2.26 -2.67 9.22
C PHE A 150 -2.76 -3.79 10.13
N LEU A 151 -3.88 -3.59 10.84
CA LEU A 151 -4.48 -4.64 11.69
C LEU A 151 -4.92 -5.90 10.93
N PHE A 152 -5.19 -5.80 9.63
CA PHE A 152 -5.47 -6.96 8.78
C PHE A 152 -4.20 -7.61 8.23
N THR A 153 -3.06 -6.91 8.30
CA THR A 153 -1.77 -7.34 7.73
C THR A 153 -0.88 -8.03 8.77
N THR A 154 -0.95 -7.61 10.04
CA THR A 154 -0.21 -8.17 11.18
C THR A 154 -1.04 -9.16 11.97
#